data_AF-A0A8T7MLM6-F1
#
_entry.id   AF-A0A8T7MLM6-F1
#
_cell.length_a   1.000
_cell.length_b   1.000
_cell.length_c   1.000
_cell.angle_alpha   90.00
_cell.angle_beta   90.00
_cell.angle_gamma   90.00
#
_symmetry.space_group_name_H-M   'P 1'
#
loop_
_entity.id
_entity.type
_entity.pdbx_description
1 polymer ?
#
loop_
_entity_poly.entity_id
_entity_poly.type
_entity_poly.pdbx_seq_one_letter_code
_entity_poly.pdbx_strand_id
1 'polypeptide(L)'
;MFETRSNKERVGIALDFLLDGLRPFLEQYFKRIYGVGWEEKTREHDPKVRDSNRDTNKRDNRDTNKRDNRDTNKGSVRGKKFSEWDAFSILKFMAYDREVFSEILDSSGYGRGRYLSGLAFELFEVRNKWAHGETFTLDDAYRVFDSAHRLLMGVSAPEAMLLRQDKKEVRKLLVQEDERGF
;
A
#
# COMPACT_ATOMS: atom_id res chain seq x y z
N MET A 1 18.52 -11.05 -13.27
CA MET A 1 18.21 -11.99 -12.16
C MET A 1 16.73 -12.01 -11.75
N PHE A 2 15.77 -11.51 -12.56
CA PHE A 2 14.34 -11.63 -12.23
C PHE A 2 13.77 -13.04 -12.48
N GLU A 3 14.39 -13.79 -13.40
CA GLU A 3 13.93 -15.09 -13.89
C GLU A 3 13.99 -16.20 -12.83
N THR A 4 14.96 -16.14 -11.91
CA THR A 4 15.14 -17.15 -10.85
C THR A 4 14.40 -16.83 -9.54
N ARG A 5 13.77 -15.65 -9.43
CA ARG A 5 13.02 -15.24 -8.23
C ARG A 5 11.62 -15.88 -8.24
N SER A 6 11.08 -16.19 -7.08
CA SER A 6 9.67 -16.55 -6.91
C SER A 6 8.76 -15.33 -7.13
N ASN A 7 7.49 -15.56 -7.50
CA ASN A 7 6.49 -14.48 -7.64
C ASN A 7 6.30 -13.69 -6.34
N LYS A 8 6.37 -14.36 -5.18
CA LYS A 8 6.30 -13.72 -3.87
C LYS A 8 7.47 -12.75 -3.63
N GLU A 9 8.69 -13.12 -4.02
CA GLU A 9 9.85 -12.23 -3.95
C GLU A 9 9.70 -11.04 -4.90
N ARG A 10 9.19 -11.27 -6.12
CA ARG A 10 8.89 -10.21 -7.09
C ARG A 10 7.89 -9.20 -6.52
N VAL A 11 6.82 -9.67 -5.89
CA VAL A 11 5.83 -8.82 -5.20
C VAL A 11 6.48 -8.04 -4.05
N GLY A 12 7.34 -8.67 -3.26
CA GLY A 12 8.08 -8.00 -2.18
C GLY A 12 8.89 -6.81 -2.69
N ILE A 13 9.64 -7.00 -3.78
CA ILE A 13 10.43 -5.94 -4.42
C ILE A 13 9.55 -4.78 -4.88
N ALA A 14 8.40 -5.06 -5.48
CA ALA A 14 7.46 -4.01 -5.88
C ALA A 14 6.94 -3.20 -4.69
N LEU A 15 6.68 -3.85 -3.56
CA LEU A 15 6.25 -3.21 -2.31
C LEU A 15 7.36 -2.37 -1.67
N ASP A 16 8.62 -2.78 -1.80
CA ASP A 16 9.77 -2.02 -1.30
C ASP A 16 9.96 -0.72 -2.09
N PHE A 17 9.95 -0.79 -3.44
CA PHE A 17 9.99 0.42 -4.28
C PHE A 17 8.82 1.36 -4.01
N LEU A 18 7.65 0.79 -3.74
CA LEU A 18 6.48 1.56 -3.37
C LEU A 18 6.70 2.30 -2.04
N LEU A 19 7.24 1.62 -1.03
CA LEU A 19 7.56 2.22 0.26
C LEU A 19 8.56 3.38 0.12
N ASP A 20 9.61 3.16 -0.67
CA ASP A 20 10.67 4.14 -0.91
C ASP A 20 10.14 5.40 -1.60
N GLY A 21 9.26 5.26 -2.60
CA GLY A 21 8.72 6.41 -3.31
C GLY A 21 7.57 7.13 -2.59
N LEU A 22 6.76 6.41 -1.81
CA LEU A 22 5.63 7.02 -1.10
C LEU A 22 6.04 7.76 0.17
N ARG A 23 7.10 7.30 0.86
CA ARG A 23 7.49 7.87 2.16
C ARG A 23 7.89 9.35 2.05
N PRO A 24 8.79 9.78 1.14
CA PRO A 24 9.16 11.19 1.03
C PRO A 24 7.97 12.07 0.65
N PHE A 25 7.09 11.59 -0.23
CA PHE A 25 5.88 12.30 -0.63
C PHE A 25 4.96 12.54 0.58
N LEU A 26 4.67 11.49 1.35
CA LEU A 26 3.83 11.58 2.54
C LEU A 26 4.44 12.44 3.63
N GLU A 27 5.76 12.37 3.84
CA GLU A 27 6.45 13.21 4.80
C GLU A 27 6.34 14.70 4.44
N GLN A 28 6.59 15.04 3.17
CA GLN A 28 6.43 16.41 2.68
C GLN A 28 4.98 16.89 2.82
N TYR A 29 4.02 16.01 2.55
CA TYR A 29 2.62 16.31 2.74
C TYR A 29 2.28 16.60 4.20
N PHE A 30 2.66 15.73 5.13
CA PHE A 30 2.37 15.93 6.54
C PHE A 30 3.00 17.21 7.06
N LYS A 31 4.24 17.52 6.66
CA LYS A 31 4.87 18.80 6.96
C LYS A 31 4.06 19.99 6.44
N ARG A 32 3.51 19.90 5.23
CA ARG A 32 2.73 20.98 4.61
C ARG A 32 1.40 21.23 5.32
N ILE A 33 0.65 20.19 5.67
CA ILE A 33 -0.70 20.34 6.26
C ILE A 33 -0.64 20.58 7.76
N TYR A 34 0.18 19.83 8.46
CA TYR A 34 0.19 19.87 9.92
C TYR A 34 1.18 20.88 10.49
N GLY A 35 2.17 21.31 9.70
CA GLY A 35 3.19 22.28 10.09
C GLY A 35 4.16 21.71 11.13
N VAL A 36 4.52 22.55 12.10
CA VAL A 36 5.40 22.16 13.22
C VAL A 36 4.67 21.14 14.10
N GLY A 37 5.34 20.03 14.42
CA GLY A 37 4.74 18.94 15.21
C GLY A 37 3.90 17.95 14.40
N TRP A 38 4.02 17.93 13.07
CA TRP A 38 3.33 16.94 12.22
C TRP A 38 3.56 15.49 12.66
N GLU A 39 4.74 15.17 13.19
CA GLU A 39 5.05 13.84 13.72
C GLU A 39 4.10 13.42 14.84
N GLU A 40 3.71 14.34 15.73
CA GLU A 40 2.76 14.04 16.80
C GLU A 40 1.37 13.80 16.22
N LYS A 41 0.93 14.62 15.27
CA LYS A 41 -0.37 14.45 14.60
C LYS A 41 -0.46 13.14 13.82
N THR A 42 0.64 12.66 13.23
CA THR A 42 0.65 11.33 12.59
C THR A 42 0.48 10.17 13.58
N ARG A 43 0.82 10.36 14.87
CA ARG A 43 0.56 9.36 15.92
C ARG A 43 -0.92 9.31 16.30
N GLU A 44 -1.64 10.42 16.13
CA GLU A 44 -3.10 10.47 16.31
C GLU A 44 -3.83 9.77 15.14
N HIS A 45 -3.28 9.87 13.92
CA HIS A 45 -3.74 9.12 12.74
C HIS A 45 -3.27 7.65 12.74
N ASP A 46 -3.51 6.91 13.83
CA ASP A 46 -3.32 5.45 13.83
C ASP A 46 -4.42 4.80 12.97
N PRO A 47 -4.07 4.13 11.86
CA PRO A 47 -5.05 3.48 10.99
C PRO A 47 -5.93 2.44 11.70
N LYS A 48 -5.53 1.91 12.88
CA LYS A 48 -6.36 1.02 13.70
C LYS A 48 -7.40 1.74 14.54
N VAL A 49 -7.09 2.94 15.07
CA VAL A 49 -8.05 3.71 15.89
C VAL A 49 -9.30 4.03 15.08
N ARG A 50 -9.12 4.30 13.78
CA ARG A 50 -10.24 4.53 12.86
C ARG A 50 -11.06 3.27 12.58
N ASP A 51 -10.42 2.10 12.48
CA ASP A 51 -11.14 0.82 12.29
C ASP A 51 -11.98 0.45 13.50
N SER A 52 -11.47 0.69 14.73
CA SER A 52 -12.28 0.46 15.95
C SER A 52 -13.57 1.27 15.95
N ASN A 53 -13.58 2.51 15.44
CA ASN A 53 -14.79 3.32 15.33
C ASN A 53 -15.72 2.89 14.19
N ARG A 54 -15.20 2.20 13.17
CA ARG A 54 -15.98 1.68 12.04
C ARG A 54 -16.63 0.33 12.37
N ASP A 55 -15.94 -0.48 13.17
CA ASP A 55 -16.41 -1.78 13.65
C ASP A 55 -17.42 -1.67 14.80
N THR A 56 -17.33 -0.66 15.66
CA THR A 56 -18.34 -0.42 16.71
C THR A 56 -19.71 -0.10 16.14
N ASN A 57 -19.78 0.58 14.98
CA ASN A 57 -21.04 0.84 14.27
C ASN A 57 -21.62 -0.38 13.52
N LYS A 58 -20.97 -1.55 13.59
CA LYS A 58 -21.43 -2.79 12.94
C LYS A 58 -21.67 -3.94 13.92
N ARG A 59 -21.51 -3.71 15.23
CA ARG A 59 -21.59 -4.74 16.27
C ARG A 59 -22.78 -4.58 17.21
N ASP A 60 -23.92 -4.15 16.68
CA ASP A 60 -25.18 -4.59 17.27
C ASP A 60 -25.55 -5.88 16.57
N ASN A 61 -25.36 -6.99 17.30
CA ASN A 61 -25.87 -8.33 17.01
C ASN A 61 -24.94 -9.31 16.26
N ARG A 62 -23.91 -9.82 16.96
CA ARG A 62 -23.72 -11.28 17.11
C ARG A 62 -22.63 -11.63 18.12
N ASP A 63 -23.02 -12.46 19.08
CA ASP A 63 -22.15 -13.32 19.86
C ASP A 63 -21.07 -13.97 18.99
N THR A 64 -19.83 -13.97 19.47
CA THR A 64 -18.99 -15.18 19.59
C THR A 64 -17.59 -14.82 20.09
N ASN A 65 -17.34 -15.24 21.33
CA ASN A 65 -16.13 -15.92 21.78
C ASN A 65 -14.77 -15.47 21.18
N LYS A 66 -14.17 -14.51 21.89
CA LYS A 66 -12.74 -14.42 22.25
C LYS A 66 -11.91 -15.67 21.94
N ARG A 67 -11.35 -15.76 20.72
CA ARG A 67 -10.11 -16.49 20.42
C ARG A 67 -9.29 -15.63 19.45
N ASP A 68 -7.98 -15.60 19.70
CA ASP A 68 -6.92 -15.08 18.83
C ASP A 68 -6.61 -13.56 18.86
N ASN A 69 -6.40 -13.05 20.08
CA ASN A 69 -5.80 -11.73 20.31
C ASN A 69 -4.26 -11.69 20.10
N ARG A 70 -3.71 -12.51 19.19
CA ARG A 70 -2.27 -12.49 18.80
C ARG A 70 -2.01 -11.83 17.45
N ASP A 71 -2.98 -11.81 16.55
CA ASP A 71 -2.87 -11.15 15.23
C ASP A 71 -3.16 -9.65 15.27
N THR A 72 -3.70 -9.16 16.40
CA THR A 72 -4.15 -7.77 16.57
C THR A 72 -3.00 -6.75 16.65
N ASN A 73 -1.72 -7.16 16.67
CA ASN A 73 -0.57 -6.25 16.76
C ASN A 73 0.17 -6.03 15.43
N LYS A 74 -0.14 -6.79 14.37
CA LYS A 74 0.48 -6.61 13.03
C LYS A 74 0.04 -5.25 12.45
N GLY A 75 1.00 -4.41 12.04
CA GLY A 75 0.72 -3.08 11.47
C GLY A 75 0.25 -2.01 12.47
N SER A 76 0.50 -2.18 13.78
CA SER A 76 0.33 -1.07 14.74
C SER A 76 1.46 -0.03 14.54
N VAL A 77 1.07 1.24 14.37
CA VAL A 77 1.98 2.40 14.31
C VAL A 77 1.97 3.21 15.61
N ARG A 78 1.17 2.82 16.60
CA ARG A 78 1.07 3.51 17.87
C ARG A 78 2.44 3.59 18.56
N GLY A 79 2.90 4.82 18.82
CA GLY A 79 4.20 5.09 19.42
C GLY A 79 5.40 4.98 18.48
N LYS A 80 5.19 4.64 17.20
CA LYS A 80 6.26 4.62 16.18
C LYS A 80 6.39 5.99 15.51
N LYS A 81 7.62 6.34 15.13
CA LYS A 81 7.88 7.48 14.25
C LYS A 81 7.41 7.16 12.84
N PHE A 82 7.06 8.19 12.07
CA PHE A 82 6.66 8.01 10.66
C PHE A 82 7.73 7.28 9.84
N SER A 83 9.02 7.51 10.11
CA SER A 83 10.15 6.82 9.47
C SER A 83 10.13 5.29 9.67
N GLU A 84 9.44 4.78 10.69
CA GLU A 84 9.34 3.35 11.02
C GLU A 84 8.09 2.70 10.43
N TRP A 85 7.23 3.45 9.76
CA TRP A 85 6.02 2.90 9.14
C TRP A 85 6.41 1.98 7.98
N ASP A 86 5.85 0.78 7.94
CA ASP A 86 6.09 -0.17 6.85
C ASP A 86 5.13 0.06 5.67
N ALA A 87 5.32 -0.68 4.58
CA ALA A 87 4.45 -0.61 3.40
C ALA A 87 2.97 -0.80 3.76
N PHE A 88 2.65 -1.66 4.73
CA PHE A 88 1.27 -1.84 5.21
C PHE A 88 0.69 -0.56 5.78
N SER A 89 1.41 0.06 6.71
CA SER A 89 0.94 1.22 7.44
C SER A 89 0.73 2.40 6.50
N ILE A 90 1.66 2.61 5.57
CA ILE A 90 1.54 3.63 4.52
C ILE A 90 0.35 3.34 3.61
N LEU A 91 0.28 2.14 3.01
CA LEU A 91 -0.81 1.78 2.10
C LEU A 91 -2.18 1.85 2.76
N LYS A 92 -2.28 1.40 4.00
CA LYS A 92 -3.51 1.50 4.80
C LYS A 92 -3.89 2.96 5.02
N PHE A 93 -2.94 3.80 5.44
CA PHE A 93 -3.19 5.23 5.57
C PHE A 93 -3.73 5.82 4.26
N MET A 94 -3.10 5.51 3.12
CA MET A 94 -3.53 6.01 1.81
C MET A 94 -4.89 5.49 1.33
N ALA A 95 -5.19 4.23 1.62
CA ALA A 95 -6.42 3.58 1.20
C ALA A 95 -7.64 4.08 1.99
N TYR A 96 -7.44 4.37 3.27
CA TYR A 96 -8.53 4.70 4.19
C TYR A 96 -8.64 6.20 4.45
N ASP A 97 -7.55 6.94 4.61
CA ASP A 97 -7.58 8.38 4.97
C ASP A 97 -7.90 9.29 3.77
N ARG A 98 -9.17 9.27 3.35
CA ARG A 98 -9.64 9.97 2.14
C ARG A 98 -9.62 11.49 2.26
N GLU A 99 -9.83 12.05 3.44
CA GLU A 99 -9.89 13.51 3.65
C GLU A 99 -8.54 14.13 3.34
N VAL A 100 -7.49 13.54 3.92
CA VAL A 100 -6.08 13.86 3.65
C VAL A 100 -5.75 13.72 2.15
N PHE A 101 -6.18 12.62 1.54
CA PHE A 101 -5.82 12.32 0.17
C PHE A 101 -6.55 13.16 -0.88
N SER A 102 -7.79 13.56 -0.60
CA SER A 102 -8.57 14.43 -1.50
C SER A 102 -7.93 15.80 -1.66
N GLU A 103 -7.33 16.36 -0.60
CA GLU A 103 -6.82 17.73 -0.65
C GLU A 103 -5.61 17.87 -1.58
N ILE A 104 -4.73 16.87 -1.60
CA ILE A 104 -3.52 16.87 -2.45
C ILE A 104 -3.81 16.38 -3.86
N LEU A 105 -4.46 15.22 -3.97
CA LEU A 105 -4.55 14.52 -5.25
C LEU A 105 -5.71 15.06 -6.09
N ASP A 106 -6.72 15.65 -5.45
CA ASP A 106 -7.83 16.30 -6.11
C ASP A 106 -7.60 17.80 -6.32
N SER A 107 -6.39 18.32 -6.03
CA SER A 107 -5.96 19.67 -6.46
C SER A 107 -6.09 19.88 -7.98
N SER A 108 -6.24 18.80 -8.78
CA SER A 108 -6.51 18.87 -10.22
C SER A 108 -8.00 18.78 -10.60
N GLY A 109 -8.92 18.46 -9.68
CA GLY A 109 -10.37 18.47 -9.91
C GLY A 109 -10.97 17.31 -10.71
N TYR A 110 -10.20 16.26 -11.03
CA TYR A 110 -10.63 15.18 -11.94
C TYR A 110 -10.77 13.79 -11.28
N GLY A 111 -10.92 13.69 -9.96
CA GLY A 111 -11.10 12.39 -9.29
C GLY A 111 -9.84 11.53 -9.26
N ARG A 112 -8.67 12.14 -9.51
CA ARG A 112 -7.34 11.50 -9.39
C ARG A 112 -7.13 10.95 -7.98
N GLY A 113 -7.63 11.63 -6.95
CA GLY A 113 -7.61 11.12 -5.58
C GLY A 113 -8.33 9.78 -5.43
N ARG A 114 -9.54 9.64 -5.99
CA ARG A 114 -10.30 8.38 -5.93
C ARG A 114 -9.58 7.23 -6.64
N TYR A 115 -8.97 7.49 -7.79
CA TYR A 115 -8.20 6.51 -8.53
C TYR A 115 -7.00 6.00 -7.72
N LEU A 116 -6.19 6.92 -7.18
CA LEU A 116 -4.99 6.57 -6.43
C LEU A 116 -5.31 5.88 -5.10
N SER A 117 -6.39 6.26 -4.41
CA SER A 117 -6.89 5.51 -3.24
C SER A 117 -7.32 4.09 -3.60
N GLY A 118 -7.92 3.88 -4.78
CA GLY A 118 -8.26 2.54 -5.28
C GLY A 118 -7.02 1.67 -5.49
N LEU A 119 -5.97 2.23 -6.12
CA LEU A 119 -4.68 1.54 -6.27
C LEU A 119 -4.03 1.23 -4.92
N ALA A 120 -4.06 2.19 -3.98
CA ALA A 120 -3.52 1.99 -2.64
C ALA A 120 -4.25 0.87 -1.89
N PHE A 121 -5.57 0.78 -2.02
CA PHE A 121 -6.37 -0.29 -1.44
C PHE A 121 -6.02 -1.65 -2.06
N GLU A 122 -5.90 -1.74 -3.39
CA GLU A 122 -5.48 -2.97 -4.05
C GLU A 122 -4.10 -3.44 -3.57
N LEU A 123 -3.13 -2.54 -3.50
CA LEU A 123 -1.77 -2.83 -3.04
C LEU A 123 -1.74 -3.18 -1.55
N PHE A 124 -2.60 -2.57 -0.74
CA PHE A 124 -2.78 -2.93 0.67
C PHE A 124 -3.21 -4.39 0.83
N GLU A 125 -4.24 -4.81 0.08
CA GLU A 125 -4.73 -6.19 0.08
C GLU A 125 -3.64 -7.17 -0.36
N VAL A 126 -2.92 -6.86 -1.45
CA VAL A 126 -1.77 -7.64 -1.91
C VAL A 126 -0.70 -7.79 -0.84
N ARG A 127 -0.31 -6.67 -0.20
CA ARG A 127 0.70 -6.71 0.85
C ARG A 127 0.23 -7.57 2.03
N ASN A 128 -1.06 -7.51 2.35
CA ASN A 128 -1.63 -8.34 3.40
C ASN A 128 -1.46 -9.83 3.07
N LYS A 129 -1.89 -10.25 1.88
CA LYS A 129 -1.68 -11.62 1.37
C LYS A 129 -0.21 -12.04 1.39
N TRP A 130 0.68 -11.17 0.94
CA TRP A 130 2.14 -11.39 0.93
C TRP A 130 2.69 -11.66 2.34
N ALA A 131 2.22 -10.88 3.32
CA ALA A 131 2.61 -11.03 4.72
C ALA A 131 1.96 -12.23 5.42
N HIS A 132 0.91 -12.81 4.86
CA HIS A 132 0.33 -14.09 5.29
C HIS A 132 0.95 -15.29 4.59
N GLY A 133 1.83 -15.06 3.62
CA GLY A 133 2.56 -16.10 2.93
C GLY A 133 1.74 -16.82 1.87
N GLU A 134 0.70 -16.18 1.34
CA GLU A 134 -0.06 -16.68 0.20
C GLU A 134 0.82 -16.83 -1.05
N THR A 135 0.36 -17.68 -1.96
CA THR A 135 0.98 -17.87 -3.27
C THR A 135 0.54 -16.77 -4.22
N PHE A 136 1.41 -16.45 -5.18
CA PHE A 136 1.16 -15.45 -6.21
C PHE A 136 1.43 -16.07 -7.57
N THR A 137 0.51 -15.86 -8.51
CA THR A 137 0.74 -16.16 -9.93
C THR A 137 1.66 -15.10 -10.56
N LEU A 138 2.11 -15.36 -11.78
CA LEU A 138 2.90 -14.38 -12.52
C LEU A 138 2.06 -13.17 -12.94
N ASP A 139 0.78 -13.39 -13.27
CA ASP A 139 -0.20 -12.33 -13.53
C ASP A 139 -0.45 -11.45 -12.28
N ASP A 140 -0.60 -12.07 -11.10
CA ASP A 140 -0.70 -11.33 -9.84
C ASP A 140 0.51 -10.43 -9.64
N ALA A 141 1.73 -10.98 -9.83
CA ALA A 141 2.95 -10.20 -9.71
C ALA A 141 2.94 -9.03 -10.71
N TYR A 142 2.63 -9.28 -11.98
CA TYR A 142 2.56 -8.23 -13.00
C TYR A 142 1.56 -7.12 -12.63
N ARG A 143 0.37 -7.49 -12.14
CA ARG A 143 -0.65 -6.54 -11.68
C ARG A 143 -0.14 -5.68 -10.52
N VAL A 144 0.58 -6.27 -9.56
CA VAL A 144 1.20 -5.51 -8.47
C VAL A 144 2.20 -4.48 -9.00
N PHE A 145 3.08 -4.87 -9.92
CA PHE A 145 4.01 -3.93 -10.55
C PHE A 145 3.29 -2.82 -11.31
N ASP A 146 2.20 -3.11 -12.02
CA ASP A 146 1.44 -2.09 -12.75
C ASP A 146 0.73 -1.10 -11.81
N SER A 147 0.05 -1.62 -10.79
CA SER A 147 -0.65 -0.82 -9.78
C SER A 147 0.31 0.05 -8.98
N ALA A 148 1.45 -0.50 -8.53
CA ALA A 148 2.47 0.27 -7.83
C ALA A 148 3.11 1.35 -8.73
N HIS A 149 3.40 1.02 -10.00
CA HIS A 149 3.92 2.00 -10.96
C HIS A 149 2.95 3.16 -11.19
N ARG A 150 1.65 2.87 -11.36
CA ARG A 150 0.62 3.90 -11.55
C ARG A 150 0.44 4.78 -10.30
N LEU A 151 0.52 4.19 -9.12
CA LEU A 151 0.43 4.93 -7.87
C LEU A 151 1.63 5.88 -7.70
N LEU A 152 2.85 5.40 -7.93
CA LEU A 152 4.08 6.21 -7.87
C LEU A 152 4.09 7.33 -8.91
N MET A 153 3.65 7.05 -10.15
CA MET A 153 3.46 8.09 -11.17
C MET A 153 2.44 9.14 -10.73
N GLY A 154 1.36 8.71 -10.08
CA GLY A 154 0.30 9.59 -9.57
C GLY A 154 0.79 10.61 -8.53
N VAL A 155 1.79 10.24 -7.75
CA VAL A 155 2.46 11.10 -6.75
C VAL A 155 3.77 11.71 -7.25
N SER A 156 4.11 11.53 -8.53
CA SER A 156 5.35 12.01 -9.16
C SER A 156 6.63 11.49 -8.47
N ALA A 157 6.61 10.27 -7.95
CA ALA A 157 7.76 9.63 -7.33
C ALA A 157 8.74 9.07 -8.40
N PRO A 158 10.04 9.39 -8.35
CA PRO A 158 11.03 8.95 -9.34
C PRO A 158 11.21 7.42 -9.39
N GLU A 159 10.93 6.72 -8.29
CA GLU A 159 10.95 5.26 -8.15
C GLU A 159 10.02 4.57 -9.17
N ALA A 160 9.01 5.28 -9.68
CA ALA A 160 8.18 4.80 -10.78
C ALA A 160 9.02 4.36 -11.99
N MET A 161 10.12 5.05 -12.28
CA MET A 161 10.97 4.73 -13.43
C MET A 161 11.78 3.44 -13.21
N LEU A 162 12.22 3.19 -11.99
CA LEU A 162 12.90 1.95 -11.62
C LEU A 162 11.94 0.77 -11.72
N LEU A 163 10.76 0.94 -11.12
CA LEU A 163 9.71 -0.09 -11.12
C LEU A 163 9.19 -0.40 -12.53
N ARG A 164 9.22 0.57 -13.45
CA ARG A 164 8.85 0.38 -14.86
C ARG A 164 9.74 -0.66 -15.54
N GLN A 165 11.03 -0.70 -15.22
CA GLN A 165 11.96 -1.65 -15.84
C GLN A 165 11.67 -3.06 -15.35
N ASP A 166 11.51 -3.23 -14.04
CA ASP A 166 11.18 -4.52 -13.43
C ASP A 166 9.83 -5.06 -13.94
N LYS A 167 8.83 -4.18 -14.08
CA LYS A 167 7.55 -4.53 -14.70
C LYS A 167 7.70 -5.11 -16.10
N LYS A 168 8.60 -4.57 -16.93
CA LYS A 168 8.85 -5.09 -18.28
C LYS A 168 9.45 -6.49 -18.24
N GLU A 169 10.33 -6.76 -17.28
CA GLU A 169 10.91 -8.10 -17.13
C GLU A 169 9.85 -9.12 -16.71
N VAL A 170 8.97 -8.78 -15.76
CA VAL A 170 7.84 -9.64 -15.38
C VAL A 170 6.91 -9.89 -16.58
N ARG A 171 6.63 -8.86 -17.38
CA ARG A 171 5.81 -9.00 -18.60
C ARG A 171 6.43 -9.96 -19.62
N LYS A 172 7.76 -9.92 -19.81
CA LYS A 172 8.44 -10.85 -20.73
C LYS A 172 8.28 -12.30 -20.26
N LEU A 173 8.39 -12.54 -18.96
CA LEU A 173 8.19 -13.87 -18.38
C LEU A 173 6.75 -14.35 -18.60
N LEU A 174 5.76 -13.46 -18.47
CA LEU A 174 4.35 -13.79 -18.70
C LEU A 174 4.11 -14.23 -20.14
N VAL A 175 4.64 -13.50 -21.12
CA VAL A 175 4.56 -13.87 -22.54
C VAL A 175 5.20 -15.23 -22.81
N GLN A 176 6.35 -15.52 -22.20
CA GLN A 176 7.01 -16.82 -22.33
C GLN A 176 6.22 -17.97 -21.69
N GLU A 177 5.53 -17.72 -20.57
CA GLU A 177 4.66 -18.70 -19.92
C GLU A 177 3.46 -19.01 -20.81
N ASP A 178 2.82 -17.99 -21.38
CA ASP A 178 1.71 -18.14 -22.32
C ASP A 178 2.14 -18.92 -23.57
N GLU A 179 3.30 -18.60 -24.17
CA GLU A 179 3.84 -19.30 -25.34
C GLU A 179 4.14 -20.79 -25.09
N ARG A 180 4.51 -21.17 -23.85
CA ARG A 180 4.74 -22.57 -23.45
C ARG A 180 3.45 -23.33 -23.16
N GLY A 181 2.34 -22.62 -22.96
CA GLY A 181 1.02 -23.19 -22.73
C GLY A 181 0.28 -23.60 -24.02
N PHE A 182 0.86 -23.31 -25.19
CA PHE A 182 0.40 -23.75 -26.52
C PHE A 182 1.27 -24.88 -27.07
#